data_AF-A0A645JI92-F1
#
_entry.id   AF-A0A645JI92-F1
#
_cell.length_a   1.000
_cell.length_b   1.000
_cell.length_c   1.000
_cell.angle_alpha   90.00
_cell.angle_beta   90.00
_cell.angle_gamma   90.00
#
_symmetry.space_group_name_H-M   'P 1'
#
loop_
_entity.id
_entity.type
_entity.pdbx_description
1 polymer ?
#
loop_
_entity_poly.entity_id
_entity_poly.type
_entity_poly.pdbx_seq_one_letter_code
_entity_poly.pdbx_strand_id
1 'polypeptide(L)'
;MFLGASLTDFLDGKIARKHHLVTDFGKLMDPLADKLMCVTVLFSFGFSGTIQWVPAIVVTVKEFLMLTGGFYLLKRGIVVPSQMIGKVAQWLFITALCLGFFHDFFADWILPLDVVLLWAAVIMALLALVFYAVNVSRTVKAMEREKAALTIRGKPEV
;
A
#
# COMPACT_ATOMS: atom_id res chain seq x y z
N MET A 1 32.32 1.04 19.14
CA MET A 1 32.08 1.47 17.74
C MET A 1 30.60 1.50 17.34
N PHE A 2 29.73 0.61 17.83
CA PHE A 2 28.29 0.62 17.48
C PHE A 2 27.52 1.85 17.98
N LEU A 3 27.77 2.29 19.22
CA LEU A 3 27.14 3.47 19.82
C LEU A 3 27.47 4.78 19.09
N GLY A 4 28.64 4.86 18.45
CA GLY A 4 29.03 6.03 17.67
C GLY A 4 28.27 6.11 16.34
N ALA A 5 28.14 4.98 15.64
CA ALA A 5 27.38 4.90 14.38
C ALA A 5 25.88 5.20 14.58
N SER A 6 25.25 4.67 15.64
CA SER A 6 23.84 4.95 15.93
C SER A 6 23.57 6.40 16.33
N LEU A 7 24.54 7.09 16.93
CA LEU A 7 24.42 8.51 17.26
C LEU A 7 24.56 9.38 16.01
N THR A 8 25.45 9.02 15.09
CA THR A 8 25.62 9.68 13.79
C THR A 8 24.37 9.49 12.90
N ASP A 9 23.82 8.29 12.80
CA ASP A 9 22.58 8.02 12.04
C ASP A 9 21.36 8.78 12.61
N PHE A 10 21.28 8.90 13.94
CA PHE A 10 20.21 9.68 14.58
C PHE A 10 20.35 11.19 14.32
N LEU A 11 21.59 11.69 14.22
CA LEU A 11 21.88 13.09 13.89
C LEU A 11 21.61 13.39 12.41
N ASP A 12 22.02 12.52 11.48
CA ASP A 12 21.72 12.67 10.04
C ASP A 12 20.21 12.59 9.75
N GLY A 13 19.50 11.68 10.42
CA GLY A 13 18.03 11.59 10.34
C GLY A 13 17.29 12.79 10.97
N LYS A 14 17.91 13.55 11.89
CA LYS A 14 17.37 14.80 12.43
C LYS A 14 17.64 15.99 11.50
N ILE A 15 18.81 16.04 10.88
CA ILE A 15 19.19 17.07 9.91
C ILE A 15 18.33 16.95 8.64
N ALA A 16 18.12 15.75 8.11
CA ALA A 16 17.23 15.51 6.96
C ALA A 16 15.78 15.96 7.21
N ARG A 17 15.26 15.73 8.43
CA ARG A 17 13.91 16.19 8.83
C ARG A 17 13.82 17.69 9.12
N LYS A 18 14.92 18.32 9.55
CA LYS A 18 14.98 19.75 9.88
C LYS A 18 15.16 20.65 8.64
N HIS A 19 15.68 20.12 7.54
CA HIS A 19 15.91 20.89 6.30
C HIS A 19 14.76 20.84 5.28
N HIS A 20 13.61 20.25 5.61
CA HIS A 20 12.49 20.10 4.66
C HIS A 20 12.89 19.48 3.31
N LEU A 21 13.95 18.66 3.30
CA LEU A 21 14.41 17.87 2.13
C LEU A 21 13.47 16.69 1.83
N VAL A 22 12.28 16.67 2.43
CA VAL A 22 11.17 15.82 2.01
C VAL A 22 10.59 16.44 0.74
N THR A 23 11.29 16.21 -0.38
CA THR A 23 10.80 16.58 -1.70
C THR A 23 9.48 15.85 -1.95
N ASP A 24 8.58 16.46 -2.73
CA ASP A 24 7.32 15.79 -3.10
C ASP A 24 7.58 14.48 -3.87
N PHE A 25 8.76 14.37 -4.50
CA PHE A 25 9.27 13.13 -5.07
C PHE A 25 9.57 12.08 -3.98
N GLY A 26 10.28 12.43 -2.91
CA GLY A 26 10.56 11.53 -1.78
C GLY A 26 9.28 10.98 -1.13
N LYS A 27 8.25 11.83 -0.95
CA LYS A 27 6.94 11.42 -0.40
C LYS A 27 6.22 10.37 -1.27
N LEU A 28 6.49 10.36 -2.57
CA LEU A 28 5.95 9.37 -3.50
C LEU A 28 6.82 8.11 -3.57
N MET A 29 8.14 8.27 -3.48
CA MET A 29 9.08 7.15 -3.51
C MET A 29 9.03 6.28 -2.25
N ASP A 30 8.77 6.87 -1.08
CA ASP A 30 8.69 6.13 0.18
C ASP A 30 7.60 5.02 0.15
N PRO A 31 6.33 5.32 -0.21
CA PRO A 31 5.30 4.29 -0.39
C PRO A 31 5.61 3.30 -1.53
N LEU A 32 6.26 3.77 -2.60
CA LEU A 32 6.62 2.90 -3.73
C LEU A 32 7.65 1.86 -3.30
N ALA A 33 8.69 2.28 -2.58
CA ALA A 33 9.73 1.40 -2.05
C ALA A 33 9.16 0.35 -1.09
N ASP A 34 8.25 0.76 -0.19
CA ASP A 34 7.56 -0.16 0.74
C ASP A 34 6.79 -1.26 -0.01
N LYS A 35 6.06 -0.88 -1.07
CA LYS A 35 5.32 -1.84 -1.92
C LYS A 35 6.24 -2.75 -2.71
N LEU A 36 7.32 -2.22 -3.28
CA LEU A 36 8.31 -3.02 -4.00
C LEU A 36 9.02 -4.02 -3.09
N MET A 37 9.31 -3.64 -1.84
CA MET A 37 9.87 -4.55 -0.83
C MET A 37 8.91 -5.73 -0.57
N CYS A 38 7.63 -5.45 -0.32
CA CYS A 38 6.62 -6.49 -0.09
C CYS A 38 6.47 -7.44 -1.28
N VAL A 39 6.45 -6.89 -2.50
CA VAL A 39 6.40 -7.69 -3.73
C VAL A 39 7.68 -8.52 -3.90
N THR A 40 8.85 -7.95 -3.65
CA THR A 40 10.12 -8.69 -3.75
C THR A 40 10.16 -9.89 -2.80
N VAL A 41 9.71 -9.72 -1.55
CA VAL A 41 9.63 -10.84 -0.58
C VAL A 41 8.68 -11.93 -1.07
N LEU A 42 7.51 -11.58 -1.59
CA LEU A 42 6.57 -12.54 -2.20
C LEU A 42 7.21 -13.33 -3.35
N PHE A 43 7.91 -12.65 -4.25
CA PHE A 43 8.57 -13.31 -5.37
C PHE A 43 9.70 -14.22 -4.90
N SER A 44 10.49 -13.80 -3.91
CA SER A 44 11.51 -14.64 -3.28
C SER A 44 10.91 -15.93 -2.72
N PHE A 45 9.75 -15.86 -2.06
CA PHE A 45 9.03 -17.05 -1.59
C PHE A 45 8.47 -17.93 -2.71
N GLY A 46 8.09 -17.32 -3.84
CA GLY A 46 7.71 -18.04 -5.05
C GLY A 46 8.88 -18.83 -5.65
N PHE A 47 10.07 -18.25 -5.69
CA PHE A 47 11.29 -18.91 -6.18
C PHE A 47 11.82 -19.99 -5.23
N SER A 48 11.69 -19.80 -3.91
CA SER A 48 12.07 -20.83 -2.93
C SER A 48 11.09 -22.01 -2.88
N GLY A 49 9.91 -21.88 -3.49
CA GLY A 49 8.83 -22.89 -3.44
C GLY A 49 8.03 -22.87 -2.13
N THR A 50 8.32 -21.94 -1.23
CA THR A 50 7.64 -21.78 0.07
C THR A 50 6.19 -21.32 -0.10
N ILE A 51 5.93 -20.46 -1.10
CA ILE A 51 4.61 -19.88 -1.36
C ILE A 51 4.26 -20.03 -2.83
N GLN A 52 2.98 -20.25 -3.13
CA GLN A 52 2.48 -20.30 -4.51
C GLN A 52 2.66 -18.94 -5.22
N TRP A 53 2.85 -18.98 -6.53
CA TRP A 53 3.05 -17.78 -7.36
C TRP A 53 1.78 -16.92 -7.49
N VAL A 54 0.61 -17.51 -7.21
CA VAL A 54 -0.69 -16.86 -7.37
C VAL A 54 -0.85 -15.65 -6.44
N PRO A 55 -0.65 -15.74 -5.10
CA PRO A 55 -0.61 -14.58 -4.21
C PRO A 55 0.32 -13.46 -4.69
N ALA A 56 1.52 -13.80 -5.16
CA ALA A 56 2.50 -12.80 -5.62
C ALA A 56 1.98 -11.99 -6.81
N ILE A 57 1.42 -12.66 -7.81
CA ILE A 57 0.85 -12.01 -9.00
C ILE A 57 -0.36 -11.16 -8.62
N VAL A 58 -1.29 -11.70 -7.83
CA VAL A 58 -2.52 -11.00 -7.42
C VAL A 58 -2.20 -9.72 -6.65
N VAL A 59 -1.30 -9.79 -5.66
CA VAL A 59 -0.90 -8.63 -4.87
C VAL A 59 -0.19 -7.59 -5.73
N THR A 60 0.70 -8.02 -6.63
CA THR A 60 1.41 -7.11 -7.55
C THR A 60 0.44 -6.33 -8.43
N VAL A 61 -0.53 -7.01 -9.05
CA VAL A 61 -1.56 -6.36 -9.87
C VAL A 61 -2.40 -5.40 -9.02
N LYS A 62 -2.82 -5.82 -7.82
CA LYS A 62 -3.59 -4.97 -6.90
C LYS A 62 -2.82 -3.71 -6.50
N GLU A 63 -1.53 -3.81 -6.17
CA GLU A 63 -0.72 -2.65 -5.76
C GLU A 63 -0.49 -1.70 -6.94
N PHE A 64 -0.26 -2.24 -8.14
CA PHE A 64 -0.19 -1.44 -9.36
C PHE A 64 -1.48 -0.66 -9.63
N LEU A 65 -2.65 -1.29 -9.48
CA LEU A 65 -3.96 -0.64 -9.63
C LEU A 65 -4.18 0.47 -8.59
N MET A 66 -3.79 0.25 -7.33
CA MET A 66 -3.90 1.29 -6.29
C MET A 66 -2.98 2.48 -6.56
N LEU A 67 -1.72 2.23 -6.96
CA LEU A 67 -0.75 3.29 -7.26
C LEU A 67 -1.18 4.12 -8.46
N THR A 68 -1.55 3.47 -9.57
CA THR A 68 -2.00 4.15 -10.80
C THR A 68 -3.32 4.90 -10.58
N GLY A 69 -4.29 4.30 -9.89
CA GLY A 69 -5.55 4.95 -9.53
C GLY A 69 -5.34 6.17 -8.62
N GLY A 70 -4.49 6.04 -7.61
CA GLY A 70 -4.13 7.14 -6.70
C GLY A 70 -3.45 8.29 -7.43
N PHE A 71 -2.47 7.99 -8.28
CA PHE A 71 -1.78 9.01 -9.08
C PHE A 71 -2.70 9.73 -10.05
N TYR A 72 -3.62 9.00 -10.71
CA TYR A 72 -4.61 9.57 -11.61
C TYR A 72 -5.55 10.55 -10.89
N LEU A 73 -5.99 10.22 -9.68
CA LEU A 73 -6.86 11.08 -8.87
C LEU A 73 -6.13 12.30 -8.34
N LEU A 74 -4.87 12.13 -7.93
CA LEU A 74 -4.03 13.23 -7.47
C LEU A 74 -3.86 14.30 -8.56
N LYS A 75 -3.66 13.88 -9.83
CA LYS A 75 -3.63 14.79 -10.99
C LYS A 75 -4.93 15.57 -11.20
N ARG A 76 -6.05 15.05 -10.71
CA ARG A 76 -7.37 15.73 -10.76
C ARG A 76 -7.66 16.56 -9.50
N GLY A 77 -6.70 16.68 -8.58
CA GLY A 77 -6.90 17.35 -7.28
C GLY A 77 -7.78 16.58 -6.31
N ILE A 78 -8.07 15.30 -6.59
CA ILE A 78 -8.95 14.47 -5.76
C ILE A 78 -8.09 13.66 -4.79
N VAL A 79 -8.16 14.00 -3.52
CA VAL A 79 -7.49 13.24 -2.45
C VAL A 79 -8.50 12.30 -1.81
N VAL A 80 -8.34 11.00 -2.02
CA VAL A 80 -9.19 9.99 -1.40
C VAL A 80 -8.59 9.58 -0.05
N PRO A 81 -9.34 9.72 1.07
CA PRO A 81 -8.80 9.40 2.39
C PRO A 81 -8.48 7.91 2.51
N SER A 82 -7.38 7.61 3.22
CA SER A 82 -6.99 6.23 3.54
C SER A 82 -8.05 5.57 4.41
N GLN A 83 -8.57 4.43 3.97
CA GLN A 83 -9.56 3.64 4.71
C GLN A 83 -8.90 2.69 5.71
N MET A 84 -9.56 2.41 6.84
CA MET A 84 -9.04 1.46 7.84
C MET A 84 -8.88 0.04 7.30
N ILE A 85 -9.78 -0.38 6.39
CA ILE A 85 -9.72 -1.71 5.77
C ILE A 85 -8.38 -1.96 5.04
N GLY A 86 -7.84 -0.94 4.37
CA GLY A 86 -6.55 -1.04 3.69
C GLY A 86 -5.38 -1.15 4.65
N LYS A 87 -5.46 -0.47 5.81
CA LYS A 87 -4.46 -0.61 6.87
C LYS A 87 -4.48 -2.02 7.45
N VAL A 88 -5.65 -2.53 7.82
CA VAL A 88 -5.81 -3.89 8.37
C VAL A 88 -5.30 -4.93 7.37
N ALA A 89 -5.64 -4.79 6.09
CA ALA A 89 -5.12 -5.67 5.03
C ALA A 89 -3.58 -5.65 4.98
N GLN A 90 -2.95 -4.47 5.05
CA GLN A 90 -1.49 -4.34 5.05
C GLN A 90 -0.84 -4.97 6.29
N TRP A 91 -1.41 -4.77 7.48
CA TRP A 91 -0.90 -5.39 8.72
C TRP A 91 -1.00 -6.92 8.67
N LEU A 92 -2.13 -7.44 8.18
CA LEU A 92 -2.32 -8.87 8.00
C LEU A 92 -1.32 -9.44 6.99
N PHE A 93 -1.07 -8.69 5.92
CA PHE A 93 -0.14 -9.07 4.86
C PHE A 93 1.31 -9.13 5.35
N ILE A 94 1.78 -8.09 6.04
CA ILE A 94 3.13 -8.07 6.63
C ILE A 94 3.29 -9.21 7.65
N THR A 95 2.28 -9.44 8.49
CA THR A 95 2.29 -10.55 9.44
C THR A 95 2.43 -11.90 8.73
N ALA A 96 1.68 -12.10 7.64
CA ALA A 96 1.78 -13.33 6.84
C ALA A 96 3.17 -13.51 6.21
N LEU A 97 3.77 -12.44 5.66
CA LEU A 97 5.13 -12.51 5.12
C LEU A 97 6.17 -12.84 6.20
N CYS A 98 6.04 -12.25 7.39
CA CYS A 98 6.92 -12.55 8.52
C CYS A 98 6.83 -14.03 8.92
N LEU A 99 5.61 -14.59 8.97
CA LEU A 99 5.40 -16.01 9.27
C LEU A 99 5.94 -16.93 8.16
N GLY A 100 5.93 -16.49 6.91
CA GLY A 100 6.50 -17.22 5.78
C GLY A 100 8.00 -17.52 5.92
N PHE A 101 8.77 -16.72 6.67
CA PHE A 101 10.16 -17.03 6.97
C PHE A 101 10.32 -18.22 7.92
N PHE A 102 9.29 -18.55 8.70
CA PHE A 102 9.23 -19.69 9.61
C PHE A 102 8.36 -20.81 9.03
N HIS A 103 8.20 -20.86 7.70
CA HIS A 103 7.35 -21.84 7.03
C HIS A 103 7.65 -23.28 7.45
N ASP A 104 8.93 -23.65 7.58
CA ASP A 104 9.34 -24.99 7.99
C ASP A 104 8.76 -25.43 9.35
N PHE A 105 8.46 -24.49 10.26
CA PHE A 105 7.84 -24.79 11.54
C PHE A 105 6.34 -25.13 11.42
N PHE A 106 5.67 -24.56 10.41
CA PHE A 106 4.24 -24.75 10.16
C PHE A 106 3.94 -25.71 9.02
N ALA A 107 4.96 -26.13 8.25
CA ALA A 107 4.81 -26.96 7.06
C ALA A 107 4.17 -28.33 7.37
N ASP A 108 4.44 -28.89 8.55
CA ASP A 108 3.89 -30.18 8.98
C ASP A 108 2.44 -30.09 9.46
N TRP A 109 1.89 -28.88 9.59
CA TRP A 109 0.50 -28.70 10.00
C TRP A 109 -0.41 -28.96 8.79
N ILE A 110 -1.57 -29.58 9.04
CA ILE A 110 -2.60 -29.83 8.01
C ILE A 110 -2.98 -28.53 7.27
N LEU A 111 -2.91 -27.40 7.98
CA LEU A 111 -3.11 -26.05 7.47
C LEU A 111 -1.94 -25.18 7.93
N PRO A 112 -0.92 -24.96 7.10
CA PRO A 112 0.19 -24.06 7.42
C PRO A 112 -0.33 -22.66 7.70
N LEU A 113 -0.04 -22.15 8.90
CA LEU A 113 -0.62 -20.92 9.42
C LEU A 113 -0.25 -19.70 8.54
N ASP A 114 0.99 -19.68 8.06
CA ASP A 114 1.52 -18.65 7.16
C ASP A 114 0.74 -18.60 5.83
N VAL A 115 0.44 -19.75 5.23
CA VAL A 115 -0.31 -19.85 3.97
C VAL A 115 -1.76 -19.41 4.16
N VAL A 116 -2.41 -19.86 5.24
CA VAL A 116 -3.80 -19.45 5.55
C VAL A 116 -3.88 -17.94 5.78
N LEU A 117 -2.94 -17.40 6.56
CA LEU A 117 -2.90 -15.96 6.86
C LEU A 117 -2.60 -15.14 5.61
N LEU A 118 -1.73 -15.64 4.72
CA LEU A 118 -1.44 -15.01 3.44
C LEU A 118 -2.69 -14.91 2.58
N TRP A 119 -3.45 -16.00 2.41
CA TRP A 119 -4.68 -15.96 1.63
C TRP A 119 -5.74 -15.06 2.26
N ALA A 120 -5.87 -15.07 3.60
CA ALA A 120 -6.73 -14.12 4.30
C ALA A 120 -6.30 -12.66 4.04
N ALA A 121 -5.00 -12.38 4.04
CA ALA A 121 -4.44 -11.07 3.72
C ALA A 121 -4.72 -10.66 2.27
N VAL A 122 -4.57 -11.58 1.31
CA VAL A 122 -4.89 -11.34 -0.11
C VAL A 122 -6.37 -10.99 -0.28
N ILE A 123 -7.27 -11.76 0.34
CA ILE A 123 -8.71 -11.49 0.30
C ILE A 123 -9.01 -10.10 0.87
N MET A 124 -8.46 -9.77 2.05
CA MET A 124 -8.61 -8.46 2.66
C MET A 124 -8.05 -7.32 1.79
N ALA A 125 -6.93 -7.55 1.11
CA ALA A 125 -6.33 -6.59 0.21
C ALA A 125 -7.19 -6.33 -1.04
N LEU A 126 -7.83 -7.38 -1.57
CA LEU A 126 -8.79 -7.27 -2.68
C LEU A 126 -10.07 -6.57 -2.24
N LEU A 127 -10.59 -6.87 -1.05
CA LEU A 127 -11.72 -6.13 -0.48
C LEU A 127 -11.36 -4.64 -0.33
N ALA A 128 -10.18 -4.33 0.20
CA ALA A 128 -9.70 -2.96 0.30
C ALA A 128 -9.61 -2.26 -1.07
N LEU A 129 -9.23 -2.98 -2.13
CA LEU A 129 -9.23 -2.45 -3.51
C LEU A 129 -10.66 -2.14 -3.99
N VAL A 130 -11.62 -3.03 -3.75
CA VAL A 130 -13.03 -2.79 -4.11
C VAL A 130 -13.59 -1.58 -3.34
N PHE A 131 -13.37 -1.51 -2.03
CA PHE A 131 -13.79 -0.38 -1.21
C PHE A 131 -13.16 0.93 -1.68
N TYR A 132 -11.88 0.90 -2.03
CA TYR A 132 -11.19 2.05 -2.62
C TYR A 132 -11.87 2.48 -3.92
N ALA A 133 -12.07 1.56 -4.87
CA ALA A 133 -12.70 1.86 -6.16
C ALA A 133 -14.13 2.41 -6.01
N VAL A 134 -14.93 1.86 -5.11
CA VAL A 134 -16.27 2.36 -4.81
C VAL A 134 -16.20 3.78 -4.24
N ASN A 135 -15.31 4.03 -3.28
CA ASN A 135 -15.18 5.35 -2.67
C ASN A 135 -14.73 6.41 -3.70
N VAL A 136 -13.76 6.06 -4.54
CA VAL A 136 -13.30 6.88 -5.67
C VAL A 136 -14.48 7.24 -6.57
N SER A 137 -15.27 6.25 -7.00
CA SER A 137 -16.39 6.49 -7.91
C SER A 137 -17.46 7.42 -7.32
N ARG A 138 -17.68 7.33 -6.00
CA ARG A 138 -18.62 8.20 -5.28
C ARG A 138 -18.10 9.63 -5.21
N THR A 139 -16.82 9.82 -4.88
CA THR A 139 -16.19 11.14 -4.81
C THR A 139 -16.19 11.83 -6.17
N VAL A 140 -15.82 11.10 -7.24
CA VAL A 140 -15.83 11.66 -8.60
C VAL A 140 -17.23 12.11 -9.02
N LYS A 141 -18.25 11.27 -8.81
CA LYS A 141 -19.65 11.61 -9.14
C LYS A 141 -20.17 12.79 -8.32
N ALA A 142 -19.77 12.93 -7.06
CA ALA A 142 -20.16 14.06 -6.22
C ALA A 142 -19.59 15.38 -6.76
N MET A 143 -18.31 15.39 -7.15
CA MET A 143 -17.67 16.57 -7.74
C MET A 143 -18.27 16.96 -9.08
N GLU A 144 -18.60 15.99 -9.94
CA GLU A 144 -19.26 16.26 -11.23
C GLU A 144 -20.64 16.90 -11.04
N ARG A 145 -21.41 16.43 -10.05
CA ARG A 145 -22.72 17.02 -9.70
C ARG A 145 -22.58 18.43 -9.15
N GLU A 146 -21.58 18.67 -8.31
CA GLU A 146 -21.31 20.01 -7.76
C GLU A 146 -20.90 20.99 -8.86
N LYS A 147 -20.00 20.60 -9.76
CA LYS A 147 -19.64 21.41 -10.94
C LYS A 147 -20.86 21.74 -11.80
N ALA A 148 -21.68 20.74 -12.13
CA ALA A 148 -22.90 20.97 -12.92
C ALA A 148 -23.88 21.93 -12.23
N ALA A 149 -24.02 21.85 -10.90
CA ALA A 149 -24.87 22.75 -10.12
C ALA A 149 -24.33 24.20 -10.10
N LEU A 150 -23.00 24.39 -10.06
CA LEU A 150 -22.36 25.70 -10.13
C LEU A 150 -22.52 26.34 -11.50
N THR A 151 -22.36 25.57 -12.59
CA THR A 151 -22.60 26.03 -13.96
C THR A 151 -24.04 26.52 -14.15
N ILE A 152 -25.03 25.81 -13.63
CA ILE A 152 -26.46 26.22 -13.70
C ILE A 152 -26.73 27.49 -12.88
N ARG A 153 -26.00 27.71 -11.78
CA ARG A 153 -26.17 28.88 -10.90
C ARG A 153 -25.46 30.16 -11.39
N GLY A 154 -24.76 30.12 -12.53
CA GLY A 154 -24.12 31.29 -13.12
C GLY A 154 -23.04 31.95 -12.25
N LYS A 155 -22.49 31.25 -11.25
CA LYS A 155 -21.37 31.76 -10.45
C LYS A 155 -20.05 31.43 -11.16
N PRO A 156 -19.15 32.40 -11.36
CA PRO A 156 -17.84 32.14 -11.97
C PRO A 156 -17.04 31.17 -11.11
N GLU A 157 -16.31 30.25 -11.77
CA GLU A 157 -15.35 29.34 -11.14
C GLU A 157 -14.28 30.18 -10.41
N VAL A 158 -14.04 29.88 -9.13
CA VAL A 158 -12.96 30.46 -8.32
C VAL A 158 -12.06 29.34 -7.83
#